data_AF-A0A3L7TMD6-F1
#
_entry.id   AF-A0A3L7TMD6-F1
#
_cell.length_a   1.000
_cell.length_b   1.000
_cell.length_c   1.000
_cell.angle_alpha   90.00
_cell.angle_beta   90.00
_cell.angle_gamma   90.00
#
_symmetry.space_group_name_H-M   'P 1'
#
loop_
_entity.id
_entity.type
_entity.pdbx_description
1 polymer ?
#
loop_
_entity_poly.entity_id
_entity_poly.type
_entity_poly.pdbx_seq_one_letter_code
_entity_poly.pdbx_strand_id
1 'polypeptide(L)'
;MSALANASAHSAGPAHPLDITGSSFQSEYDRELGKLLRRRLGWLCLAFALWEVIAVGGMIARELVPPMVESYFAPDAVPPPVLLEAAEPEELLLLTPVEESTEKDSFVDSDLTPSERARARRDEQRRPWGAAERATSRELGFALGAFVDGLKNGFDGGTPPREPRKTSREVPPSTKRRADASDSAAPTPQDRRANRTASMKQAPPSAAANPSGSLPLWAGLVSASPVFAILAWFGLIKRPRLTTRRNALRAATKMILWLGATKLAFESGALLMDRDAWVFPLLTICFWHFSACLFLPWSPRESLRPIWPLFFAWIAVRTAIATVEGGWIGVGVNVVFAPILFSPGLLVCYYRLRWHENEFKAGFAGDRFRLLRQELGHARKLHETLFPKPFDDACVRFDFVYRPAAQIGGDFVHCETDSAGRTTVLLIDVVGHGIASALTVARVQGELERLLSEHPDDGPGALLHRLNHYFRRLLSKHRLFATAIAVRLDPQTGELRWANAGHPPALVRSSRKTTPLDSTTFLLGAVDGDAFGSVEESVTLIPGESVILYTDGLIEAASLNGDRFGIDRLQSTLARAHPGGRWVQVLSQLVFTHASGEQQDDILIVELFYRAAQTASMQATDIAYETTASAVQ
;
A
#
# COMPACT_ATOMS: atom_id res chain seq x y z
N MET A 1 7.88 20.94 3.58
CA MET A 1 6.44 21.24 3.40
C MET A 1 6.12 22.73 3.19
N SER A 2 7.07 23.66 3.27
CA SER A 2 6.85 25.10 3.01
C SER A 2 7.12 25.56 1.56
N ALA A 3 7.64 24.70 0.68
CA ALA A 3 7.99 25.09 -0.70
C ALA A 3 6.86 24.88 -1.74
N LEU A 4 5.77 24.18 -1.39
CA LEU A 4 4.64 23.92 -2.30
C LEU A 4 3.52 24.97 -2.20
N ALA A 5 3.66 25.99 -1.35
CA ALA A 5 2.61 26.98 -1.10
C ALA A 5 2.73 28.27 -1.94
N ASN A 6 3.86 28.54 -2.58
CA ASN A 6 4.12 29.84 -3.23
C ASN A 6 3.96 29.87 -4.76
N ALA A 7 3.61 28.75 -5.41
CA ALA A 7 3.49 28.71 -6.87
C ALA A 7 2.05 28.87 -7.41
N SER A 8 1.04 29.10 -6.56
CA SER A 8 -0.37 29.20 -6.99
C SER A 8 -0.91 30.63 -7.11
N ALA A 9 -0.08 31.65 -6.90
CA ALA A 9 -0.49 33.03 -7.01
C ALA A 9 -0.14 33.57 -8.41
N HIS A 10 -0.97 33.26 -9.42
CA HIS A 10 -1.45 34.20 -10.45
C HIS A 10 -2.21 33.44 -11.56
N SER A 11 -3.45 33.89 -11.81
CA SER A 11 -4.36 33.53 -12.91
C SER A 11 -5.09 32.18 -12.86
N ALA A 12 -6.23 32.14 -12.14
CA ALA A 12 -7.45 31.44 -12.57
C ALA A 12 -8.61 31.85 -11.66
N GLY A 13 -9.80 32.10 -12.25
CA GLY A 13 -11.06 32.31 -11.52
C GLY A 13 -11.45 31.09 -10.67
N PRO A 14 -12.54 31.16 -9.87
CA PRO A 14 -12.83 30.19 -8.84
C PRO A 14 -13.21 28.84 -9.46
N ALA A 15 -12.20 28.02 -9.74
CA ALA A 15 -12.37 26.59 -9.95
C ALA A 15 -12.76 26.02 -8.58
N HIS A 16 -14.02 25.63 -8.45
CA HIS A 16 -14.46 24.79 -7.34
C HIS A 16 -13.50 23.61 -7.23
N PRO A 17 -12.81 23.42 -6.08
CA PRO A 17 -11.99 22.24 -5.89
C PRO A 17 -12.90 21.02 -6.02
N LEU A 18 -12.54 20.11 -6.92
CA LEU A 18 -13.21 18.83 -7.13
C LEU A 18 -13.54 18.19 -5.77
N ASP A 19 -14.83 18.08 -5.47
CA ASP A 19 -15.41 17.52 -4.23
C ASP A 19 -15.26 15.99 -4.21
N ILE A 20 -14.02 15.50 -4.37
CA ILE A 20 -13.67 14.08 -4.55
C ILE A 20 -13.30 13.41 -3.21
N THR A 21 -13.15 14.16 -2.11
CA THR A 21 -12.39 13.64 -0.97
C THR A 21 -13.16 13.53 0.35
N GLY A 22 -14.36 14.08 0.48
CA GLY A 22 -15.10 14.00 1.75
C GLY A 22 -15.84 12.67 1.93
N SER A 23 -16.81 12.40 1.06
CA SER A 23 -17.78 11.32 1.26
C SER A 23 -17.22 9.92 0.96
N SER A 24 -16.48 9.76 -0.14
CA SER A 24 -15.87 8.47 -0.51
C SER A 24 -14.79 8.04 0.47
N PHE A 25 -13.89 8.98 0.82
CA PHE A 25 -12.85 8.76 1.82
C PHE A 25 -13.46 8.33 3.16
N GLN A 26 -14.44 9.09 3.67
CA GLN A 26 -15.05 8.79 4.96
C GLN A 26 -15.74 7.42 4.95
N SER A 27 -16.42 7.06 3.86
CA SER A 27 -17.09 5.77 3.72
C SER A 27 -16.10 4.59 3.72
N GLU A 28 -14.94 4.76 3.09
CA GLU A 28 -13.92 3.73 2.96
C GLU A 28 -13.09 3.62 4.25
N TYR A 29 -12.76 4.76 4.85
CA TYR A 29 -12.15 4.86 6.17
C TYR A 29 -13.01 4.17 7.24
N ASP A 30 -14.32 4.45 7.32
CA ASP A 30 -15.22 3.83 8.29
C ASP A 30 -15.35 2.30 8.07
N ARG A 31 -15.24 1.84 6.82
CA ARG A 31 -15.26 0.41 6.48
C ARG A 31 -14.00 -0.31 6.95
N GLU A 32 -12.82 0.26 6.69
CA GLU A 32 -11.54 -0.28 7.17
C GLU A 32 -11.46 -0.25 8.68
N LEU A 33 -11.88 0.86 9.30
CA LEU A 33 -11.94 1.00 10.75
C LEU A 33 -12.88 -0.04 11.38
N GLY A 34 -14.01 -0.36 10.72
CA GLY A 34 -14.92 -1.43 11.11
C GLY A 34 -14.28 -2.83 11.07
N LYS A 35 -13.46 -3.13 10.04
CA LYS A 35 -12.70 -4.39 9.96
C LYS A 35 -11.66 -4.50 11.08
N LEU A 36 -10.92 -3.42 11.32
CA LEU A 36 -9.90 -3.34 12.37
C LEU A 36 -10.52 -3.49 13.77
N LEU A 37 -11.66 -2.82 14.00
CA LEU A 37 -12.44 -2.91 15.23
C LEU A 37 -12.87 -4.35 15.53
N ARG A 38 -13.41 -5.09 14.53
CA ARG A 38 -13.81 -6.50 14.70
C ARG A 38 -12.64 -7.41 15.10
N ARG A 39 -11.46 -7.20 14.49
CA ARG A 39 -10.25 -7.97 14.80
C ARG A 39 -9.79 -7.72 16.24
N ARG A 40 -9.71 -6.45 16.64
CA ARG A 40 -9.24 -6.05 17.98
C ARG A 40 -10.24 -6.32 19.11
N LEU A 41 -11.54 -6.44 18.80
CA LEU A 41 -12.57 -6.79 19.79
C LEU A 41 -12.31 -8.12 20.49
N GLY A 42 -11.75 -9.11 19.78
CA GLY A 42 -11.40 -10.42 20.35
C GLY A 42 -10.26 -10.32 21.35
N TRP A 43 -9.20 -9.58 20.99
CA TRP A 43 -8.06 -9.30 21.86
C TRP A 43 -8.46 -8.54 23.13
N LEU A 44 -9.40 -7.60 23.01
CA LEU A 44 -9.94 -6.90 24.18
C LEU A 44 -10.65 -7.87 25.14
N CYS A 45 -11.47 -8.79 24.62
CA CYS A 45 -12.15 -9.78 25.47
C CYS A 45 -11.16 -10.71 26.17
N LEU A 46 -10.08 -11.11 25.47
CA LEU A 46 -9.01 -11.92 26.06
C LEU A 46 -8.26 -11.17 27.16
N ALA A 47 -7.93 -9.90 26.93
CA ALA A 47 -7.28 -9.05 27.93
C ALA A 47 -8.13 -8.89 29.20
N PHE A 48 -9.45 -8.71 29.05
CA PHE A 48 -10.38 -8.64 30.19
C PHE A 48 -10.47 -9.98 30.93
N ALA A 49 -10.54 -11.10 30.20
CA ALA A 49 -10.55 -12.43 30.82
C ALA A 49 -9.26 -12.72 31.60
N LEU A 50 -8.10 -12.36 31.06
CA LEU A 50 -6.81 -12.54 31.72
C LEU A 50 -6.70 -11.71 33.01
N TRP A 51 -7.16 -10.45 32.97
CA TRP A 51 -7.22 -9.60 34.16
C TRP A 51 -8.05 -10.21 35.28
N GLU A 52 -9.22 -10.77 34.95
CA GLU A 52 -10.05 -11.45 35.95
C GLU A 52 -9.37 -12.64 36.59
N VAL A 53 -8.66 -13.47 35.81
CA VAL A 53 -7.92 -14.60 36.36
C VAL A 53 -6.85 -14.13 37.35
N ILE A 54 -6.12 -13.07 37.01
CA ILE A 54 -5.07 -12.50 37.88
C ILE A 54 -5.69 -11.90 39.15
N ALA A 55 -6.78 -11.13 39.01
CA ALA A 55 -7.44 -10.48 40.14
C ALA A 55 -8.01 -11.50 41.14
N VAL A 56 -8.69 -12.53 40.64
CA VAL A 56 -9.23 -13.62 41.46
C VAL A 56 -8.11 -14.47 42.06
N GLY A 57 -7.07 -14.80 41.28
CA GLY A 57 -5.92 -15.57 41.77
C GLY A 57 -5.11 -14.85 42.86
N GLY A 58 -4.94 -13.53 42.74
CA GLY A 58 -4.26 -12.72 43.75
C GLY A 58 -5.03 -12.59 45.06
N MET A 59 -6.37 -12.57 45.01
CA MET A 59 -7.23 -12.60 46.19
C MET A 59 -7.10 -13.94 46.93
N ILE A 60 -7.16 -15.05 46.19
CA ILE A 60 -7.03 -16.41 46.73
C ILE A 60 -5.64 -16.63 47.36
N ALA A 61 -4.57 -16.12 46.74
CA ALA A 61 -3.21 -16.22 47.27
C ALA A 61 -3.03 -15.49 48.62
N ARG A 62 -3.80 -14.42 48.88
CA ARG A 62 -3.78 -13.71 50.18
C ARG A 62 -4.54 -14.46 51.27
N GLU A 63 -5.56 -15.24 50.91
CA GLU A 63 -6.37 -16.03 51.86
C GLU A 63 -5.72 -17.37 52.25
N LEU A 64 -4.94 -17.98 51.34
CA LEU A 64 -4.29 -19.28 51.56
C LEU A 64 -2.93 -19.20 52.28
N VAL A 65 -2.38 -18.00 52.49
CA VAL A 65 -1.13 -17.79 53.24
C VAL A 65 -1.48 -17.22 54.62
N PRO A 66 -1.46 -18.01 55.71
CA PRO A 66 -1.73 -17.47 57.05
C PRO A 66 -0.60 -16.52 57.50
N PRO A 67 -0.82 -15.64 58.50
CA PRO A 67 0.19 -14.74 59.02
C PRO A 67 1.18 -15.53 59.89
N MET A 68 2.10 -16.26 59.25
CA MET A 68 3.14 -17.02 59.95
C MET A 68 4.40 -16.16 60.21
N VAL A 69 4.22 -14.87 60.53
CA VAL A 69 5.33 -13.93 60.79
C VAL A 69 5.13 -13.10 62.07
N GLU A 70 3.94 -13.02 62.66
CA GLU A 70 3.72 -12.25 63.90
C GLU A 70 4.14 -12.97 65.20
N SER A 71 4.48 -14.27 65.16
CA SER A 71 4.93 -15.00 66.35
C SER A 71 6.45 -14.91 66.63
N TYR A 72 7.23 -14.23 65.78
CA TYR A 72 8.69 -14.10 65.97
C TYR A 72 9.14 -12.76 66.59
N PHE A 73 8.24 -11.81 66.80
CA PHE A 73 8.55 -10.51 67.39
C PHE A 73 7.66 -10.19 68.59
N ALA A 74 7.69 -11.03 69.62
CA ALA A 74 7.32 -10.60 70.97
C ALA A 74 8.57 -9.98 71.64
N PRO A 75 8.52 -8.72 72.09
CA PRO A 75 9.65 -8.09 72.77
C PRO A 75 9.61 -8.52 74.23
N ASP A 76 10.39 -9.54 74.61
CA ASP A 76 10.89 -9.76 75.98
C ASP A 76 11.67 -11.08 76.05
N ALA A 77 12.97 -11.04 75.78
CA ALA A 77 13.97 -11.92 76.38
C ALA A 77 15.38 -11.47 75.95
N VAL A 78 16.11 -10.87 76.88
CA VAL A 78 17.54 -10.60 76.77
C VAL A 78 18.32 -11.93 76.88
N PRO A 79 19.33 -12.18 76.03
CA PRO A 79 20.48 -13.00 76.42
C PRO A 79 21.79 -12.17 76.46
N PRO A 80 22.79 -12.62 77.25
CA PRO A 80 23.91 -11.79 77.73
C PRO A 80 25.04 -11.62 76.70
N PRO A 81 25.98 -10.67 76.91
CA PRO A 81 27.05 -10.41 75.95
C PRO A 81 28.18 -11.44 76.14
N VAL A 82 28.71 -11.97 75.04
CA VAL A 82 29.98 -12.71 75.05
C VAL A 82 31.00 -11.94 74.21
N LEU A 83 32.15 -11.78 74.84
CA LEU A 83 33.28 -10.91 74.53
C LEU A 83 34.03 -11.30 73.25
N LEU A 84 34.61 -10.26 72.63
CA LEU A 84 35.68 -10.32 71.64
C LEU A 84 36.95 -10.93 72.24
N GLU A 85 37.62 -11.81 71.50
CA GLU A 85 39.06 -12.06 71.63
C GLU A 85 39.70 -12.13 70.24
N ALA A 86 40.86 -11.49 70.12
CA ALA A 86 41.64 -11.26 68.91
C ALA A 86 42.92 -12.10 68.92
N ALA A 87 43.38 -12.57 67.75
CA ALA A 87 44.78 -12.89 67.38
C ALA A 87 44.77 -13.45 65.94
N GLU A 88 45.18 -12.68 64.92
CA GLU A 88 46.53 -12.52 64.35
C GLU A 88 46.87 -13.54 63.22
N PRO A 89 47.67 -13.15 62.20
CA PRO A 89 47.65 -13.68 60.83
C PRO A 89 48.90 -14.49 60.45
N GLU A 90 48.79 -15.47 59.54
CA GLU A 90 49.86 -15.84 58.59
C GLU A 90 49.41 -16.92 57.57
N GLU A 91 50.17 -17.00 56.49
CA GLU A 91 49.93 -17.52 55.15
C GLU A 91 49.68 -19.04 55.00
N LEU A 92 48.88 -19.44 54.00
CA LEU A 92 49.35 -20.32 52.91
C LEU A 92 48.32 -20.45 51.76
N LEU A 93 48.60 -19.73 50.66
CA LEU A 93 48.65 -20.18 49.26
C LEU A 93 47.66 -21.25 48.72
N LEU A 94 46.95 -20.81 47.66
CA LEU A 94 46.59 -21.47 46.39
C LEU A 94 45.08 -21.58 46.16
N LEU A 95 44.56 -20.68 45.31
CA LEU A 95 43.94 -21.01 44.01
C LEU A 95 43.62 -19.70 43.25
N THR A 96 44.03 -19.66 41.99
CA THR A 96 44.02 -18.55 41.03
C THR A 96 42.61 -18.08 40.62
N PRO A 97 42.45 -16.84 40.14
CA PRO A 97 41.16 -16.28 39.76
C PRO A 97 40.72 -16.79 38.38
N VAL A 98 39.45 -17.20 38.27
CA VAL A 98 38.76 -17.38 36.97
C VAL A 98 37.99 -16.10 36.68
N GLU A 99 38.24 -15.59 35.49
CA GLU A 99 37.74 -14.34 34.94
C GLU A 99 36.22 -14.27 34.83
N GLU A 100 35.74 -13.05 35.03
CA GLU A 100 34.39 -12.56 34.84
C GLU A 100 34.12 -12.40 33.32
N SER A 101 33.38 -13.36 32.74
CA SER A 101 32.96 -13.27 31.34
C SER A 101 31.67 -12.45 31.22
N THR A 102 31.80 -11.17 30.89
CA THR A 102 30.74 -10.40 30.22
C THR A 102 30.58 -10.88 28.78
N GLU A 103 29.55 -11.66 28.50
CA GLU A 103 29.19 -12.06 27.13
C GLU A 103 28.37 -10.94 26.48
N LYS A 104 29.04 -10.18 25.61
CA LYS A 104 28.45 -9.29 24.60
C LYS A 104 28.17 -10.12 23.36
N ASP A 105 26.89 -10.33 23.03
CA ASP A 105 26.50 -10.89 21.74
C ASP A 105 26.76 -9.89 20.60
N SER A 106 27.92 -10.03 19.96
CA SER A 106 28.17 -9.54 18.61
C SER A 106 28.15 -10.74 17.65
N PHE A 107 27.05 -10.92 16.93
CA PHE A 107 26.98 -11.92 15.86
C PHE A 107 27.46 -11.30 14.54
N VAL A 108 28.55 -11.87 14.03
CA VAL A 108 29.21 -11.51 12.77
C VAL A 108 28.43 -12.10 11.60
N ASP A 109 27.94 -11.24 10.71
CA ASP A 109 27.36 -11.60 9.41
C ASP A 109 28.42 -11.35 8.33
N SER A 110 29.28 -12.35 8.09
CA SER A 110 30.22 -12.34 6.98
C SER A 110 30.44 -13.77 6.49
N ASP A 111 29.57 -14.23 5.60
CA ASP A 111 29.88 -15.18 4.50
C ASP A 111 28.62 -15.61 3.73
N LEU A 112 27.76 -14.66 3.34
CA LEU A 112 26.59 -14.96 2.50
C LEU A 112 26.65 -14.22 1.15
N THR A 113 26.51 -14.98 0.07
CA THR A 113 26.45 -14.44 -1.29
C THR A 113 25.16 -13.62 -1.50
N PRO A 114 25.12 -12.66 -2.45
CA PRO A 114 23.94 -11.80 -2.66
C PRO A 114 22.65 -12.57 -3.00
N SER A 115 22.75 -13.74 -3.64
CA SER A 115 21.63 -14.63 -3.95
C SER A 115 21.08 -15.34 -2.71
N GLU A 116 21.92 -15.67 -1.74
CA GLU A 116 21.52 -16.30 -0.47
C GLU A 116 20.85 -15.29 0.47
N ARG A 117 21.32 -14.04 0.49
CA ARG A 117 20.65 -12.93 1.19
C ARG A 117 19.26 -12.63 0.62
N ALA A 118 19.07 -12.77 -0.69
CA ALA A 118 17.76 -12.61 -1.33
C ALA A 118 16.79 -13.78 -1.06
N ARG A 119 17.32 -14.98 -0.77
CA ARG A 119 16.53 -16.16 -0.42
C ARG A 119 16.11 -16.13 1.06
N ALA A 120 17.05 -15.80 1.96
CA ALA A 120 16.78 -15.61 3.38
C ALA A 120 15.71 -14.53 3.63
N ARG A 121 15.78 -13.39 2.91
CA ARG A 121 14.76 -12.33 2.99
C ARG A 121 13.39 -12.73 2.44
N ARG A 122 13.32 -13.65 1.46
CA ARG A 122 12.04 -14.18 0.94
C ARG A 122 11.39 -15.18 1.90
N ASP A 123 12.19 -15.98 2.60
CA ASP A 123 11.71 -16.98 3.55
C ASP A 123 11.28 -16.35 4.89
N GLU A 124 11.89 -15.22 5.27
CA GLU A 124 11.48 -14.43 6.44
C GLU A 124 10.17 -13.67 6.19
N GLN A 125 9.92 -13.18 4.98
CA GLN A 125 8.63 -12.57 4.57
C GLN A 125 7.49 -13.57 4.37
N ARG A 126 7.78 -14.88 4.27
CA ARG A 126 6.78 -15.94 4.05
C ARG A 126 6.35 -16.69 5.30
N ARG A 127 6.90 -16.40 6.49
CA ARG A 127 6.42 -17.01 7.74
C ARG A 127 5.02 -16.50 8.08
N PRO A 128 3.97 -17.33 8.07
CA PRO A 128 2.67 -16.92 8.53
C PRO A 128 2.72 -16.82 10.05
N TRP A 129 2.72 -15.59 10.58
CA TRP A 129 2.25 -15.31 11.93
C TRP A 129 0.87 -15.97 12.08
N GLY A 130 0.81 -17.10 12.80
CA GLY A 130 -0.43 -17.86 12.98
C GLY A 130 -0.29 -19.38 13.00
N ALA A 131 0.91 -19.97 12.85
CA ALA A 131 1.06 -21.43 13.00
C ALA A 131 1.00 -21.87 14.49
N ALA A 132 1.73 -21.19 15.37
CA ALA A 132 1.66 -21.43 16.82
C ALA A 132 0.29 -21.04 17.41
N GLU A 133 -0.32 -19.98 16.86
CA GLU A 133 -1.63 -19.44 17.27
C GLU A 133 -2.79 -20.39 16.90
N ARG A 134 -2.68 -21.12 15.78
CA ARG A 134 -3.68 -22.12 15.34
C ARG A 134 -3.60 -23.45 16.13
N ALA A 135 -2.44 -23.77 16.70
CA ALA A 135 -2.28 -24.93 17.56
C ALA A 135 -2.89 -24.67 18.95
N THR A 136 -2.55 -23.53 19.57
CA THR A 136 -3.11 -23.11 20.87
C THR A 136 -4.61 -22.83 20.81
N SER A 137 -5.14 -22.25 19.73
CA SER A 137 -6.60 -22.03 19.60
C SER A 137 -7.39 -23.30 19.28
N ARG A 138 -6.77 -24.34 18.72
CA ARG A 138 -7.39 -25.68 18.57
C ARG A 138 -7.46 -26.43 19.89
N GLU A 139 -6.42 -26.35 20.72
CA GLU A 139 -6.42 -27.00 22.04
C GLU A 139 -7.35 -26.29 23.04
N LEU A 140 -7.37 -24.94 23.04
CA LEU A 140 -8.36 -24.17 23.81
C LEU A 140 -9.80 -24.44 23.32
N GLY A 141 -10.00 -24.60 22.01
CA GLY A 141 -11.31 -24.94 21.44
C GLY A 141 -11.79 -26.34 21.84
N PHE A 142 -10.87 -27.30 21.98
CA PHE A 142 -11.18 -28.65 22.46
C PHE A 142 -11.53 -28.66 23.95
N ALA A 143 -10.76 -27.93 24.77
CA ALA A 143 -11.01 -27.79 26.20
C ALA A 143 -12.33 -27.04 26.50
N LEU A 144 -12.65 -25.99 25.74
CA LEU A 144 -13.92 -25.27 25.86
C LEU A 144 -15.12 -26.11 25.38
N GLY A 145 -14.93 -26.92 24.32
CA GLY A 145 -15.95 -27.85 23.82
C GLY A 145 -16.31 -28.91 24.85
N ALA A 146 -15.30 -29.54 25.47
CA ALA A 146 -15.50 -30.51 26.54
C ALA A 146 -16.19 -29.93 27.78
N PHE A 147 -15.90 -28.67 28.13
CA PHE A 147 -16.56 -27.95 29.22
C PHE A 147 -18.03 -27.62 28.93
N VAL A 148 -18.35 -27.22 27.69
CA VAL A 148 -19.73 -26.93 27.24
C VAL A 148 -20.57 -28.21 27.14
N ASP A 149 -19.98 -29.32 26.71
CA ASP A 149 -20.67 -30.61 26.67
C ASP A 149 -20.86 -31.19 28.09
N GLY A 150 -19.93 -30.92 29.01
CA GLY A 150 -20.11 -31.22 30.44
C GLY A 150 -21.24 -30.44 31.10
N LEU A 151 -21.46 -29.17 30.70
CA LEU A 151 -22.58 -28.34 31.17
C LEU A 151 -23.93 -28.75 30.58
N LYS A 152 -23.95 -29.35 29.39
CA LYS A 152 -25.18 -29.85 28.75
C LYS A 152 -25.64 -31.20 29.30
N ASN A 153 -24.71 -32.04 29.74
CA ASN A 153 -25.01 -33.42 30.18
C ASN A 153 -25.22 -33.54 31.71
N GLY A 154 -25.21 -32.41 32.45
CA GLY A 154 -25.41 -32.38 33.91
C GLY A 154 -26.88 -32.44 34.38
N PHE A 155 -27.83 -32.55 33.47
CA PHE A 155 -29.25 -32.74 33.75
C PHE A 155 -29.81 -33.79 32.78
N ASP A 156 -29.62 -35.07 33.09
CA ASP A 156 -30.59 -36.15 32.86
C ASP A 156 -29.95 -37.50 33.23
N GLY A 157 -30.62 -38.23 34.11
CA GLY A 157 -30.24 -39.60 34.44
C GLY A 157 -30.70 -40.57 33.34
N GLY A 158 -29.87 -41.57 33.03
CA GLY A 158 -30.29 -42.80 32.36
C GLY A 158 -29.54 -43.19 31.08
N THR A 159 -28.73 -44.26 31.20
CA THR A 159 -28.24 -45.20 30.15
C THR A 159 -27.40 -44.68 28.97
N PRO A 160 -26.32 -45.39 28.57
CA PRO A 160 -25.38 -44.89 27.57
C PRO A 160 -25.75 -45.29 26.14
N PRO A 161 -25.52 -44.45 25.13
CA PRO A 161 -25.43 -44.89 23.74
C PRO A 161 -23.97 -44.93 23.22
N ARG A 162 -23.72 -46.05 22.54
CA ARG A 162 -22.62 -46.49 21.65
C ARG A 162 -21.65 -45.46 21.06
N GLU A 163 -20.37 -45.86 21.01
CA GLU A 163 -19.29 -45.27 20.20
C GLU A 163 -19.62 -45.26 18.69
N PRO A 164 -19.15 -44.24 17.94
CA PRO A 164 -18.80 -44.40 16.54
C PRO A 164 -17.30 -44.21 16.32
N ARG A 165 -16.65 -45.28 15.86
CA ARG A 165 -15.27 -45.28 15.35
C ARG A 165 -15.30 -45.15 13.83
N LYS A 166 -14.68 -44.06 13.35
CA LYS A 166 -13.93 -43.86 12.09
C LYS A 166 -14.55 -44.27 10.76
N THR A 167 -14.81 -43.28 9.91
CA THR A 167 -14.78 -43.46 8.44
C THR A 167 -13.70 -42.57 7.83
N SER A 168 -12.68 -43.23 7.32
CA SER A 168 -11.67 -42.73 6.40
C SER A 168 -12.32 -42.28 5.09
N ARG A 169 -11.76 -41.21 4.52
CA ARG A 169 -12.07 -40.71 3.18
C ARG A 169 -11.51 -41.71 2.16
N GLU A 170 -12.34 -42.22 1.26
CA GLU A 170 -11.91 -42.56 -0.09
C GLU A 170 -13.10 -42.50 -1.05
N VAL A 171 -12.87 -41.86 -2.18
CA VAL A 171 -13.79 -41.66 -3.31
C VAL A 171 -13.92 -42.98 -4.08
N PRO A 172 -15.09 -43.28 -4.66
CA PRO A 172 -15.07 -44.05 -5.90
C PRO A 172 -15.94 -43.45 -7.01
N PRO A 173 -15.59 -43.73 -8.28
CA PRO A 173 -16.39 -43.40 -9.45
C PRO A 173 -17.48 -44.45 -9.70
N SER A 174 -18.33 -44.12 -10.65
CA SER A 174 -19.56 -44.77 -11.07
C SER A 174 -19.44 -46.19 -11.65
N THR A 175 -20.43 -46.99 -11.26
CA THR A 175 -21.27 -47.94 -12.05
C THR A 175 -20.81 -49.35 -12.46
N LYS A 176 -21.72 -50.31 -12.11
CA LYS A 176 -22.10 -51.59 -12.76
C LYS A 176 -21.05 -52.71 -12.70
N ARG A 177 -21.27 -53.88 -12.09
CA ARG A 177 -22.21 -54.96 -12.49
C ARG A 177 -22.12 -56.14 -11.48
N ARG A 178 -23.27 -56.79 -11.25
CA ARG A 178 -23.56 -58.24 -11.11
C ARG A 178 -22.68 -59.20 -10.26
N ALA A 179 -23.40 -59.97 -9.46
CA ALA A 179 -23.33 -61.43 -9.24
C ALA A 179 -22.83 -61.96 -7.86
N ASP A 180 -23.78 -62.60 -7.19
CA ASP A 180 -23.77 -63.93 -6.55
C ASP A 180 -23.07 -64.19 -5.19
N ALA A 181 -23.90 -64.77 -4.30
CA ALA A 181 -23.68 -65.91 -3.38
C ALA A 181 -22.59 -65.79 -2.28
N SER A 182 -22.61 -66.48 -1.14
CA SER A 182 -23.57 -67.19 -0.27
C SER A 182 -22.75 -67.59 0.97
N ASP A 183 -23.44 -68.01 2.05
CA ASP A 183 -22.95 -68.86 3.16
C ASP A 183 -22.04 -68.24 4.26
N SER A 184 -22.47 -68.23 5.53
CA SER A 184 -22.49 -69.32 6.56
C SER A 184 -21.05 -69.73 6.99
N ALA A 185 -20.65 -69.97 8.24
CA ALA A 185 -21.30 -70.29 9.50
C ALA A 185 -20.29 -70.06 10.68
N ALA A 186 -20.77 -70.18 11.92
CA ALA A 186 -20.02 -70.19 13.20
C ALA A 186 -19.21 -71.52 13.41
N PRO A 187 -18.66 -71.90 14.60
CA PRO A 187 -18.42 -71.25 15.92
C PRO A 187 -17.02 -71.54 16.58
N THR A 188 -16.85 -71.10 17.84
CA THR A 188 -15.82 -71.32 18.93
C THR A 188 -15.48 -72.80 19.28
N PRO A 189 -14.63 -73.23 20.29
CA PRO A 189 -14.02 -72.54 21.47
C PRO A 189 -12.60 -73.02 21.98
N GLN A 190 -12.14 -72.39 23.10
CA GLN A 190 -11.34 -72.91 24.26
C GLN A 190 -9.89 -73.48 24.10
N ASP A 191 -8.93 -72.89 24.85
CA ASP A 191 -8.32 -73.46 26.08
C ASP A 191 -6.87 -72.96 26.35
N ARG A 192 -6.58 -72.52 27.59
CA ARG A 192 -5.62 -73.16 28.52
C ARG A 192 -5.20 -72.24 29.68
N ARG A 193 -5.20 -72.87 30.86
CA ARG A 193 -4.91 -72.37 32.20
C ARG A 193 -3.47 -72.71 32.61
N ALA A 194 -2.90 -71.84 33.46
CA ALA A 194 -1.97 -72.09 34.57
C ALA A 194 -0.50 -72.52 34.29
N ASN A 195 0.47 -71.73 34.78
CA ASN A 195 1.19 -71.99 36.05
C ASN A 195 2.31 -70.98 36.34
N ARG A 196 2.33 -70.41 37.57
CA ARG A 196 3.46 -70.35 38.54
C ARG A 196 3.32 -69.21 39.55
N THR A 197 2.99 -69.58 40.78
CA THR A 197 3.39 -68.91 42.05
C THR A 197 4.80 -69.46 42.44
N ALA A 198 5.66 -68.89 43.29
CA ALA A 198 5.54 -67.98 44.43
C ALA A 198 6.93 -67.34 44.76
N SER A 199 6.97 -66.20 45.47
CA SER A 199 7.68 -66.05 46.78
C SER A 199 7.54 -64.64 47.38
N MET A 200 6.59 -64.50 48.31
CA MET A 200 6.67 -63.95 49.68
C MET A 200 7.48 -62.66 50.01
N LYS A 201 6.77 -61.58 50.37
CA LYS A 201 6.91 -60.85 51.65
C LYS A 201 5.63 -60.04 51.99
N GLN A 202 5.11 -60.28 53.21
CA GLN A 202 3.96 -59.71 53.93
C GLN A 202 4.26 -58.26 54.43
N ALA A 203 3.36 -57.32 54.79
CA ALA A 203 1.90 -57.10 54.87
C ALA A 203 1.67 -55.58 55.25
N PRO A 204 0.53 -55.11 55.83
CA PRO A 204 -0.72 -54.54 55.25
C PRO A 204 -1.01 -53.08 55.77
N PRO A 205 -2.23 -52.47 55.77
CA PRO A 205 -3.49 -52.73 55.04
C PRO A 205 -4.03 -51.52 54.23
N SER A 206 -5.11 -51.79 53.51
CA SER A 206 -5.98 -50.86 52.78
C SER A 206 -6.43 -49.62 53.57
N ALA A 207 -6.33 -48.44 52.96
CA ALA A 207 -7.19 -47.30 53.25
C ALA A 207 -8.05 -47.01 52.01
N ALA A 208 -9.35 -46.92 52.23
CA ALA A 208 -10.39 -46.78 51.24
C ALA A 208 -10.14 -45.61 50.27
N ALA A 209 -10.38 -45.87 48.99
CA ALA A 209 -10.57 -44.83 47.99
C ALA A 209 -11.78 -43.97 48.39
N ASN A 210 -11.51 -42.69 48.69
CA ASN A 210 -12.53 -41.69 48.92
C ASN A 210 -12.92 -41.08 47.56
N PRO A 211 -14.17 -41.21 47.06
CA PRO A 211 -14.57 -40.61 45.79
C PRO A 211 -15.01 -39.17 46.05
N SER A 212 -14.08 -38.23 45.98
CA SER A 212 -14.41 -36.81 45.82
C SER A 212 -13.31 -36.08 45.04
N GLY A 213 -13.31 -36.30 43.73
CA GLY A 213 -12.68 -35.37 42.79
C GLY A 213 -13.47 -34.07 42.76
N SER A 214 -13.38 -33.27 43.82
CA SER A 214 -13.82 -31.88 43.76
C SER A 214 -12.83 -31.15 42.85
N LEU A 215 -13.34 -30.54 41.78
CA LEU A 215 -12.62 -29.47 41.08
C LEU A 215 -12.05 -28.54 42.16
N PRO A 216 -10.76 -28.14 42.07
CA PRO A 216 -10.18 -27.29 43.11
C PRO A 216 -11.04 -26.03 43.23
N LEU A 217 -11.35 -25.61 44.46
CA LEU A 217 -12.33 -24.55 44.78
C LEU A 217 -12.21 -23.29 43.89
N TRP A 218 -10.98 -22.95 43.46
CA TRP A 218 -10.72 -21.83 42.54
C TRP A 218 -11.33 -22.03 41.13
N ALA A 219 -11.41 -23.25 40.61
CA ALA A 219 -12.06 -23.55 39.33
C ALA A 219 -13.60 -23.36 39.40
N GLY A 220 -14.20 -23.59 40.56
CA GLY A 220 -15.60 -23.24 40.86
C GLY A 220 -15.82 -21.72 40.99
N LEU A 221 -14.91 -21.02 41.67
CA LEU A 221 -14.94 -19.55 41.83
C LEU A 221 -14.73 -18.79 40.52
N VAL A 222 -13.82 -19.26 39.65
CA VAL A 222 -13.58 -18.67 38.32
C VAL A 222 -14.76 -18.93 37.37
N SER A 223 -15.41 -20.10 37.45
CA SER A 223 -16.60 -20.42 36.63
C SER A 223 -17.89 -19.72 37.11
N ALA A 224 -17.95 -19.28 38.37
CA ALA A 224 -19.07 -18.53 38.93
C ALA A 224 -19.01 -17.01 38.67
N SER A 225 -17.90 -16.48 38.14
CA SER A 225 -17.79 -15.04 37.92
C SER A 225 -18.67 -14.57 36.75
N PRO A 226 -19.61 -13.64 36.98
CA PRO A 226 -20.50 -13.11 35.93
C PRO A 226 -19.74 -12.40 34.80
N VAL A 227 -18.48 -12.01 35.04
CA VAL A 227 -17.61 -11.40 34.01
C VAL A 227 -17.32 -12.37 32.86
N PHE A 228 -17.00 -13.63 33.14
CA PHE A 228 -16.71 -14.61 32.08
C PHE A 228 -17.96 -14.91 31.24
N ALA A 229 -19.14 -14.96 31.85
CA ALA A 229 -20.41 -15.13 31.14
C ALA A 229 -20.68 -13.97 30.16
N ILE A 230 -20.43 -12.73 30.58
CA ILE A 230 -20.59 -11.53 29.74
C ILE A 230 -19.59 -11.55 28.58
N LEU A 231 -18.32 -11.88 28.84
CA LEU A 231 -17.27 -11.96 27.82
C LEU A 231 -17.53 -13.09 26.81
N ALA A 232 -17.94 -14.27 27.28
CA ALA A 232 -18.26 -15.42 26.43
C ALA A 232 -19.47 -15.14 25.54
N TRP A 233 -20.56 -14.61 26.10
CA TRP A 233 -21.73 -14.20 25.33
C TRP A 233 -21.38 -13.16 24.26
N PHE A 234 -20.59 -12.16 24.64
CA PHE A 234 -20.20 -11.11 23.71
C PHE A 234 -19.29 -11.64 22.58
N GLY A 235 -18.26 -12.41 22.93
CA GLY A 235 -17.26 -12.94 22.01
C GLY A 235 -17.81 -13.98 21.04
N LEU A 236 -18.67 -14.89 21.51
CA LEU A 236 -19.19 -16.01 20.72
C LEU A 236 -20.48 -15.68 19.98
N ILE A 237 -21.38 -14.87 20.57
CA ILE A 237 -22.74 -14.68 20.03
C ILE A 237 -22.90 -13.29 19.38
N LYS A 238 -22.44 -12.21 20.04
CA LYS A 238 -22.63 -10.85 19.52
C LYS A 238 -21.59 -10.43 18.50
N ARG A 239 -20.31 -10.66 18.76
CA ARG A 239 -19.17 -10.26 17.89
C ARG A 239 -19.32 -10.66 16.42
N PRO A 240 -19.69 -11.90 16.04
CA PRO A 240 -19.77 -12.29 14.62
C PRO A 240 -20.88 -11.55 13.85
N ARG A 241 -21.87 -10.95 14.55
CA ARG A 241 -23.01 -10.24 13.93
C ARG A 241 -22.73 -8.75 13.69
N LEU A 242 -21.55 -8.24 14.02
CA LEU A 242 -21.21 -6.82 13.98
C LEU A 242 -20.57 -6.41 12.64
N THR A 243 -21.40 -6.05 11.65
CA THR A 243 -20.93 -5.70 10.29
C THR A 243 -20.48 -4.24 10.15
N THR A 244 -21.09 -3.31 10.88
CA THR A 244 -20.81 -1.86 10.78
C THR A 244 -20.03 -1.32 11.98
N ARG A 245 -19.20 -0.28 11.75
CA ARG A 245 -18.46 0.42 12.80
C ARG A 245 -19.38 0.90 13.93
N ARG A 246 -20.51 1.53 13.58
CA ARG A 246 -21.48 2.06 14.55
C ARG A 246 -22.07 0.97 15.45
N ASN A 247 -22.44 -0.18 14.89
CA ASN A 247 -23.00 -1.29 15.68
C ASN A 247 -21.92 -1.93 16.56
N ALA A 248 -20.72 -2.09 16.03
CA ALA A 248 -19.59 -2.63 16.78
C ALA A 248 -19.20 -1.72 17.95
N LEU A 249 -19.15 -0.40 17.75
CA LEU A 249 -18.90 0.57 18.81
C LEU A 249 -19.98 0.54 19.89
N ARG A 250 -21.26 0.57 19.50
CA ARG A 250 -22.38 0.46 20.45
C ARG A 250 -22.32 -0.82 21.26
N ALA A 251 -21.99 -1.95 20.62
CA ALA A 251 -21.87 -3.24 21.28
C ALA A 251 -20.69 -3.24 22.28
N ALA A 252 -19.53 -2.72 21.89
CA ALA A 252 -18.36 -2.59 22.77
C ALA A 252 -18.64 -1.68 23.97
N THR A 253 -19.27 -0.53 23.75
CA THR A 253 -19.70 0.38 24.83
C THR A 253 -20.63 -0.31 25.82
N LYS A 254 -21.63 -1.07 25.33
CA LYS A 254 -22.53 -1.83 26.19
C LYS A 254 -21.79 -2.90 26.97
N MET A 255 -20.89 -3.65 26.34
CA MET A 255 -20.09 -4.68 27.01
C MET A 255 -19.30 -4.09 28.18
N ILE A 256 -18.57 -3.01 27.95
CA ILE A 256 -17.75 -2.35 28.99
C ILE A 256 -18.63 -1.80 30.11
N LEU A 257 -19.81 -1.26 29.79
CA LEU A 257 -20.78 -0.81 30.79
C LEU A 257 -21.29 -1.96 31.66
N TRP A 258 -21.67 -3.10 31.06
CA TRP A 258 -22.14 -4.29 31.78
C TRP A 258 -21.05 -4.88 32.68
N LEU A 259 -19.82 -4.98 32.17
CA LEU A 259 -18.66 -5.40 32.94
C LEU A 259 -18.44 -4.47 34.13
N GLY A 260 -18.35 -3.17 33.86
CA GLY A 260 -18.16 -2.11 34.86
C GLY A 260 -19.18 -2.16 35.98
N ALA A 261 -20.47 -2.24 35.62
CA ALA A 261 -21.57 -2.28 36.58
C ALA A 261 -21.54 -3.55 37.43
N THR A 262 -21.22 -4.70 36.82
CA THR A 262 -21.11 -5.98 37.51
C THR A 262 -19.99 -5.96 38.54
N LYS A 263 -18.81 -5.43 38.18
CA LYS A 263 -17.70 -5.28 39.11
C LYS A 263 -17.97 -4.29 40.22
N LEU A 264 -18.53 -3.13 39.87
CA LEU A 264 -18.89 -2.13 40.85
C LEU A 264 -19.87 -2.73 41.87
N ALA A 265 -20.90 -3.46 41.44
CA ALA A 265 -21.86 -4.10 42.34
C ALA A 265 -21.22 -5.19 43.22
N PHE A 266 -20.39 -6.06 42.63
CA PHE A 266 -19.74 -7.16 43.35
C PHE A 266 -18.75 -6.66 44.41
N GLU A 267 -17.85 -5.75 44.04
CA GLU A 267 -16.83 -5.23 44.95
C GLU A 267 -17.44 -4.31 46.01
N SER A 268 -18.48 -3.53 45.68
CA SER A 268 -19.20 -2.71 46.66
C SER A 268 -19.94 -3.56 47.70
N GLY A 269 -20.39 -4.77 47.33
CA GLY A 269 -20.97 -5.72 48.28
C GLY A 269 -19.93 -6.31 49.23
N ALA A 270 -18.73 -6.61 48.74
CA ALA A 270 -17.62 -7.11 49.55
C ALA A 270 -17.06 -6.05 50.53
N LEU A 271 -17.13 -4.78 50.15
CA LEU A 271 -16.72 -3.62 50.95
C LEU A 271 -17.56 -3.38 52.22
N LEU A 272 -18.73 -4.00 52.35
CA LEU A 272 -19.47 -4.04 53.62
C LEU A 272 -18.83 -4.97 54.66
N MET A 273 -17.92 -5.87 54.23
CA MET A 273 -17.27 -6.86 55.10
C MET A 273 -15.80 -6.52 55.45
N ASP A 274 -15.10 -5.73 54.64
CA ASP A 274 -13.72 -5.30 54.89
C ASP A 274 -13.53 -3.80 54.58
N ARG A 275 -13.10 -3.02 55.58
CA ARG A 275 -13.11 -1.54 55.57
C ARG A 275 -11.88 -0.88 54.93
N ASP A 276 -10.88 -1.64 54.48
CA ASP A 276 -9.62 -1.04 53.98
C ASP A 276 -9.40 -1.14 52.45
N ALA A 277 -10.35 -1.70 51.68
CA ALA A 277 -10.17 -2.05 50.27
C ALA A 277 -10.78 -1.08 49.21
N TRP A 278 -10.81 0.23 49.46
CA TRP A 278 -11.59 1.20 48.65
C TRP A 278 -10.98 1.64 47.30
N VAL A 279 -9.68 1.45 47.09
CA VAL A 279 -8.97 1.93 45.88
C VAL A 279 -9.13 0.95 44.71
N PHE A 280 -9.48 -0.30 44.98
CA PHE A 280 -9.55 -1.37 43.98
C PHE A 280 -10.65 -1.17 42.91
N PRO A 281 -11.89 -0.74 43.22
CA PRO A 281 -12.94 -0.64 42.20
C PRO A 281 -12.71 0.45 41.15
N LEU A 282 -12.20 1.61 41.56
CA LEU A 282 -11.88 2.70 40.63
C LEU A 282 -10.70 2.33 39.74
N LEU A 283 -9.66 1.71 40.30
CA LEU A 283 -8.51 1.22 39.53
C LEU A 283 -8.91 0.15 38.51
N THR A 284 -9.81 -0.77 38.86
CA THR A 284 -10.34 -1.78 37.94
C THR A 284 -11.09 -1.14 36.77
N ILE A 285 -11.95 -0.14 37.03
CA ILE A 285 -12.66 0.61 35.97
C ILE A 285 -11.66 1.37 35.08
N CYS A 286 -10.63 1.99 35.68
CA CYS A 286 -9.57 2.68 34.94
C CYS A 286 -8.77 1.73 34.04
N PHE A 287 -8.42 0.54 34.55
CA PHE A 287 -7.71 -0.50 33.79
C PHE A 287 -8.52 -0.97 32.59
N TRP A 288 -9.82 -1.23 32.76
CA TRP A 288 -10.69 -1.62 31.67
C TRP A 288 -10.86 -0.51 30.62
N HIS A 289 -10.97 0.74 31.06
CA HIS A 289 -11.01 1.88 30.14
C HIS A 289 -9.71 2.03 29.36
N PHE A 290 -8.55 1.98 30.03
CA PHE A 290 -7.25 2.08 29.39
C PHE A 290 -7.02 0.97 28.37
N SER A 291 -7.32 -0.27 28.75
CA SER A 291 -7.30 -1.44 27.87
C SER A 291 -8.24 -1.25 26.67
N ALA A 292 -9.46 -0.76 26.88
CA ALA A 292 -10.39 -0.46 25.80
C ALA A 292 -9.85 0.63 24.85
N CYS A 293 -9.18 1.67 25.36
CA CYS A 293 -8.51 2.70 24.55
C CYS A 293 -7.33 2.15 23.73
N LEU A 294 -6.61 1.16 24.28
CA LEU A 294 -5.49 0.52 23.63
C LEU A 294 -5.93 -0.38 22.46
N PHE A 295 -7.06 -1.07 22.59
CA PHE A 295 -7.54 -2.01 21.57
C PHE A 295 -8.56 -1.38 20.60
N LEU A 296 -9.47 -0.52 21.06
CA LEU A 296 -10.54 0.04 20.25
C LEU A 296 -10.09 1.35 19.57
N PRO A 297 -10.35 1.53 18.26
CA PRO A 297 -10.14 2.80 17.57
C PRO A 297 -11.25 3.81 17.93
N TRP A 298 -11.25 4.25 19.18
CA TRP A 298 -12.19 5.25 19.69
C TRP A 298 -11.70 6.67 19.42
N SER A 299 -12.65 7.56 19.15
CA SER A 299 -12.42 8.97 19.44
C SER A 299 -12.47 9.23 20.94
N PRO A 300 -11.77 10.26 21.47
CA PRO A 300 -11.83 10.61 22.89
C PRO A 300 -13.25 10.82 23.42
N ARG A 301 -14.17 11.30 22.57
CA ARG A 301 -15.59 11.47 22.94
C ARG A 301 -16.33 10.13 23.02
N GLU A 302 -15.97 9.15 22.19
CA GLU A 302 -16.59 7.83 22.20
C GLU A 302 -16.13 6.98 23.38
N SER A 303 -14.86 7.09 23.79
CA SER A 303 -14.31 6.34 24.94
C SER A 303 -14.92 6.76 26.27
N LEU A 304 -15.36 8.02 26.39
CA LEU A 304 -16.04 8.55 27.57
C LEU A 304 -17.47 8.03 27.76
N ARG A 305 -18.15 7.56 26.70
CA ARG A 305 -19.55 7.10 26.76
C ARG A 305 -19.81 5.99 27.79
N PRO A 306 -18.99 4.92 27.89
CA PRO A 306 -19.16 3.92 28.95
C PRO A 306 -18.64 4.38 30.32
N ILE A 307 -17.66 5.30 30.38
CA ILE A 307 -17.05 5.71 31.64
C ILE A 307 -17.99 6.60 32.45
N TRP A 308 -18.61 7.61 31.82
CA TRP A 308 -19.41 8.60 32.54
C TRP A 308 -20.44 7.94 33.47
N PRO A 309 -21.28 6.99 33.00
CA PRO A 309 -22.23 6.31 33.89
C PRO A 309 -21.57 5.51 35.03
N LEU A 310 -20.46 4.83 34.74
CA LEU A 310 -19.73 4.04 35.76
C LEU A 310 -19.09 4.93 36.81
N PHE A 311 -18.54 6.07 36.39
CA PHE A 311 -17.94 7.05 37.27
C PHE A 311 -18.98 7.67 38.20
N PHE A 312 -20.12 8.12 37.66
CA PHE A 312 -21.22 8.65 38.48
C PHE A 312 -21.82 7.60 39.43
N ALA A 313 -21.95 6.35 38.98
CA ALA A 313 -22.39 5.25 39.85
C ALA A 313 -21.40 5.00 40.98
N TRP A 314 -20.10 5.02 40.69
CA TRP A 314 -19.05 4.89 41.70
C TRP A 314 -19.05 6.07 42.68
N ILE A 315 -19.24 7.31 42.22
CA ILE A 315 -19.42 8.49 43.11
C ILE A 315 -20.61 8.29 44.04
N ALA A 316 -21.76 7.83 43.52
CA ALA A 316 -22.98 7.63 44.29
C ALA A 316 -22.76 6.59 45.40
N VAL A 317 -22.17 5.44 45.06
CA VAL A 317 -21.81 4.40 46.04
C VAL A 317 -20.84 4.95 47.08
N ARG A 318 -19.78 5.65 46.65
CA ARG A 318 -18.77 6.21 47.58
C ARG A 318 -19.38 7.23 48.52
N THR A 319 -20.30 8.06 48.04
CA THR A 319 -21.00 9.07 48.85
C THR A 319 -21.91 8.41 49.88
N ALA A 320 -22.68 7.39 49.48
CA ALA A 320 -23.57 6.64 50.37
C ALA A 320 -22.82 5.88 51.49
N ILE A 321 -21.59 5.45 51.22
CA ILE A 321 -20.75 4.80 52.23
C ILE A 321 -20.13 5.85 53.16
N ALA A 322 -19.66 6.98 52.62
CA ALA A 322 -19.08 8.05 53.42
C ALA A 322 -20.09 8.69 54.40
N THR A 323 -21.39 8.68 54.08
CA THR A 323 -22.44 9.06 55.04
C THR A 323 -22.50 8.15 56.26
N VAL A 324 -22.06 6.90 56.15
CA VAL A 324 -22.02 5.92 57.25
C VAL A 324 -20.70 5.99 58.03
N GLU A 325 -19.58 6.23 57.34
CA GLU A 325 -18.24 6.22 57.95
C GLU A 325 -17.75 7.61 58.44
N GLY A 326 -18.38 8.71 58.02
CA GLY A 326 -18.00 10.08 58.38
C GLY A 326 -16.80 10.66 57.59
N GLY A 327 -16.28 9.95 56.59
CA GLY A 327 -15.06 10.28 55.85
C GLY A 327 -15.22 11.17 54.61
N TRP A 328 -15.83 12.36 54.74
CA TRP A 328 -16.16 13.23 53.59
C TRP A 328 -14.95 13.81 52.84
N ILE A 329 -13.83 14.06 53.53
CA ILE A 329 -12.61 14.62 52.92
C ILE A 329 -12.05 13.65 51.87
N GLY A 330 -12.01 12.35 52.18
CA GLY A 330 -11.54 11.32 51.25
C GLY A 330 -12.43 11.18 50.01
N VAL A 331 -13.74 11.42 50.14
CA VAL A 331 -14.65 11.47 48.98
C VAL A 331 -14.30 12.65 48.08
N GLY A 332 -14.14 13.85 48.66
CA GLY A 332 -13.78 15.05 47.90
C GLY A 332 -12.48 14.87 47.12
N VAL A 333 -11.42 14.37 47.77
CA VAL A 333 -10.14 14.10 47.12
C VAL A 333 -10.30 13.08 45.98
N ASN A 334 -10.93 11.94 46.22
CA ASN A 334 -11.06 10.91 45.17
C ASN A 334 -11.89 11.39 43.97
N VAL A 335 -12.95 12.17 44.19
CA VAL A 335 -13.78 12.73 43.09
C VAL A 335 -12.98 13.72 42.24
N VAL A 336 -12.16 14.57 42.86
CA VAL A 336 -11.35 15.57 42.16
C VAL A 336 -10.22 14.92 41.34
N PHE A 337 -9.56 13.90 41.88
CA PHE A 337 -8.40 13.27 41.23
C PHE A 337 -8.75 12.10 40.29
N ALA A 338 -9.90 11.45 40.45
CA ALA A 338 -10.30 10.32 39.60
C ALA A 338 -10.32 10.63 38.08
N PRO A 339 -10.77 11.82 37.60
CA PRO A 339 -10.70 12.17 36.18
C PRO A 339 -9.28 12.08 35.58
N ILE A 340 -8.24 12.36 36.38
CA ILE A 340 -6.84 12.31 35.94
C ILE A 340 -6.43 10.88 35.61
N LEU A 341 -6.97 9.88 36.32
CA LEU A 341 -6.69 8.46 36.06
C LEU A 341 -7.22 7.98 34.69
N PHE A 342 -8.21 8.66 34.11
CA PHE A 342 -8.72 8.36 32.75
C PHE A 342 -7.91 9.06 31.65
N SER A 343 -7.11 10.07 31.97
CA SER A 343 -6.36 10.89 31.00
C SER A 343 -5.37 10.10 30.12
N PRO A 344 -4.64 9.06 30.61
CA PRO A 344 -3.74 8.29 29.76
C PRO A 344 -4.48 7.55 28.65
N GLY A 345 -5.67 7.01 28.95
CA GLY A 345 -6.52 6.35 27.95
C GLY A 345 -7.01 7.31 26.87
N LEU A 346 -7.44 8.52 27.26
CA LEU A 346 -7.86 9.57 26.33
C LEU A 346 -6.72 10.02 25.42
N LEU A 347 -5.51 10.16 25.99
CA LEU A 347 -4.31 10.52 25.26
C LEU A 347 -3.94 9.46 24.22
N VAL A 348 -3.98 8.17 24.61
CA VAL A 348 -3.77 7.04 23.70
C VAL A 348 -4.81 7.03 22.57
N CYS A 349 -6.09 7.22 22.87
CA CYS A 349 -7.14 7.32 21.85
C CYS A 349 -6.87 8.46 20.86
N TYR A 350 -6.51 9.64 21.37
CA TYR A 350 -6.22 10.80 20.56
C TYR A 350 -5.05 10.56 19.59
N TYR A 351 -3.91 10.13 20.10
CA TYR A 351 -2.72 9.91 19.27
C TYR A 351 -2.93 8.77 18.28
N ARG A 352 -3.54 7.67 18.71
CA ARG A 352 -3.74 6.49 17.85
C ARG A 352 -4.76 6.75 16.75
N LEU A 353 -5.84 7.49 17.03
CA LEU A 353 -6.81 7.85 16.00
C LEU A 353 -6.18 8.79 14.97
N ARG A 354 -5.44 9.81 15.42
CA ARG A 354 -4.70 10.71 14.52
C ARG A 354 -3.67 9.97 13.68
N TRP A 355 -2.91 9.05 14.28
CA TRP A 355 -1.93 8.25 13.55
C TRP A 355 -2.60 7.39 12.47
N HIS A 356 -3.67 6.67 12.81
CA HIS A 356 -4.42 5.87 11.83
C HIS A 356 -5.07 6.72 10.73
N GLU A 357 -5.61 7.88 11.08
CA GLU A 357 -6.20 8.79 10.10
C GLU A 357 -5.14 9.33 9.14
N ASN A 358 -3.98 9.75 9.63
CA ASN A 358 -2.88 10.25 8.80
C ASN A 358 -2.30 9.15 7.89
N GLU A 359 -2.08 7.95 8.44
CA GLU A 359 -1.56 6.82 7.68
C GLU A 359 -2.54 6.40 6.56
N PHE A 360 -3.83 6.33 6.87
CA PHE A 360 -4.85 6.01 5.88
C PHE A 360 -4.99 7.12 4.82
N LYS A 361 -4.91 8.40 5.20
CA LYS A 361 -4.88 9.53 4.26
C LYS A 361 -3.71 9.40 3.29
N ALA A 362 -2.51 9.13 3.80
CA ALA A 362 -1.33 8.95 2.98
C ALA A 362 -1.46 7.76 2.02
N GLY A 363 -1.92 6.60 2.52
CA GLY A 363 -2.16 5.40 1.71
C GLY A 363 -3.23 5.62 0.63
N PHE A 364 -4.38 6.19 0.99
CA PHE A 364 -5.50 6.46 0.08
C PHE A 364 -5.11 7.44 -1.03
N ALA A 365 -4.41 8.53 -0.68
CA ALA A 365 -3.90 9.47 -1.66
C ALA A 365 -2.88 8.80 -2.60
N GLY A 366 -1.99 7.97 -2.06
CA GLY A 366 -1.01 7.20 -2.84
C GLY A 366 -1.67 6.21 -3.81
N ASP A 367 -2.72 5.51 -3.39
CA ASP A 367 -3.47 4.58 -4.24
C ASP A 367 -4.19 5.28 -5.39
N ARG A 368 -4.85 6.41 -5.10
CA ARG A 368 -5.53 7.23 -6.11
C ARG A 368 -4.54 7.82 -7.11
N PHE A 369 -3.42 8.34 -6.62
CA PHE A 369 -2.36 8.87 -7.48
C PHE A 369 -1.77 7.79 -8.39
N ARG A 370 -1.58 6.56 -7.87
CA ARG A 370 -1.14 5.41 -8.68
C ARG A 370 -2.15 5.04 -9.76
N LEU A 371 -3.43 4.98 -9.43
CA LEU A 371 -4.50 4.70 -10.40
C LEU A 371 -4.54 5.75 -11.50
N LEU A 372 -4.52 7.04 -11.15
CA LEU A 372 -4.50 8.13 -12.11
C LEU A 372 -3.27 8.07 -13.01
N ARG A 373 -2.07 7.81 -12.46
CA ARG A 373 -0.85 7.62 -13.26
C ARG A 373 -0.98 6.44 -14.23
N GLN A 374 -1.64 5.36 -13.83
CA GLN A 374 -1.88 4.21 -14.69
C GLN A 374 -2.85 4.56 -15.83
N GLU A 375 -3.96 5.23 -15.54
CA GLU A 375 -4.92 5.69 -16.55
C GLU A 375 -4.29 6.68 -17.54
N LEU A 376 -3.46 7.61 -17.05
CA LEU A 376 -2.69 8.52 -17.92
C LEU A 376 -1.66 7.77 -18.76
N GLY A 377 -1.01 6.73 -18.22
CA GLY A 377 -0.13 5.87 -18.99
C GLY A 377 -0.85 5.12 -20.11
N HIS A 378 -2.12 4.74 -19.91
CA HIS A 378 -2.94 4.16 -20.97
C HIS A 378 -3.33 5.21 -22.03
N ALA A 379 -3.76 6.40 -21.58
CA ALA A 379 -4.09 7.50 -22.49
C ALA A 379 -2.87 7.92 -23.35
N ARG A 380 -1.68 7.95 -22.75
CA ARG A 380 -0.42 8.20 -23.46
C ARG A 380 -0.20 7.21 -24.59
N LYS A 381 -0.34 5.90 -24.34
CA LYS A 381 -0.16 4.88 -25.37
C LYS A 381 -1.12 5.07 -26.55
N LEU A 382 -2.39 5.40 -26.27
CA LEU A 382 -3.37 5.71 -27.32
C LEU A 382 -2.97 6.96 -28.10
N HIS A 383 -2.54 8.01 -27.41
CA HIS A 383 -2.06 9.24 -28.04
C HIS A 383 -0.80 9.02 -28.88
N GLU A 384 0.13 8.17 -28.45
CA GLU A 384 1.32 7.80 -29.25
C GLU A 384 0.95 6.96 -30.49
N THR A 385 -0.22 6.30 -30.54
CA THR A 385 -0.68 5.61 -31.77
C THR A 385 -1.04 6.56 -32.92
N LEU A 386 -1.20 7.85 -32.61
CA LEU A 386 -1.50 8.91 -33.58
C LEU A 386 -0.27 9.30 -34.41
N PHE A 387 0.93 8.95 -33.94
CA PHE A 387 2.18 9.32 -34.58
C PHE A 387 2.45 8.39 -35.78
N PRO A 388 3.06 8.89 -36.86
CA PRO A 388 3.43 8.09 -38.02
C PRO A 388 4.45 7.00 -37.63
N LYS A 389 4.49 5.91 -38.38
CA LYS A 389 5.57 4.92 -38.23
C LYS A 389 6.81 5.41 -39.00
N PRO A 390 8.01 5.38 -38.40
CA PRO A 390 9.24 5.63 -39.14
C PRO A 390 9.37 4.70 -40.34
N PHE A 391 9.88 5.21 -41.45
CA PHE A 391 10.10 4.43 -42.67
C PHE A 391 11.41 4.83 -43.36
N ASP A 392 11.94 3.91 -44.14
CA ASP A 392 13.22 4.05 -44.83
C ASP A 392 13.05 3.51 -46.26
N ASP A 393 12.52 4.36 -47.13
CA ASP A 393 12.26 4.05 -48.53
C ASP A 393 13.50 4.31 -49.40
N ALA A 394 13.43 3.95 -50.68
CA ALA A 394 14.53 4.13 -51.62
C ALA A 394 14.96 5.59 -51.78
N CYS A 395 14.00 6.53 -51.79
CA CYS A 395 14.24 7.95 -52.05
C CYS A 395 14.22 8.81 -50.79
N VAL A 396 13.52 8.39 -49.73
CA VAL A 396 13.28 9.20 -48.54
C VAL A 396 13.33 8.32 -47.30
N ARG A 397 13.97 8.81 -46.24
CA ARG A 397 13.90 8.19 -44.92
C ARG A 397 13.32 9.20 -43.92
N PHE A 398 12.30 8.77 -43.20
CA PHE A 398 11.64 9.54 -42.15
C PHE A 398 11.86 8.85 -40.81
N ASP A 399 12.46 9.57 -39.85
CA ASP A 399 12.66 9.09 -38.48
C ASP A 399 12.32 10.22 -37.49
N PHE A 400 11.91 9.88 -36.28
CA PHE A 400 11.61 10.87 -35.24
C PHE A 400 11.81 10.29 -33.83
N VAL A 401 12.03 11.17 -32.87
CA VAL A 401 12.07 10.84 -31.44
C VAL A 401 11.17 11.83 -30.72
N TYR A 402 10.23 11.28 -29.97
CA TYR A 402 9.33 12.02 -29.10
C TYR A 402 9.62 11.69 -27.63
N ARG A 403 9.75 12.72 -26.80
CA ARG A 403 9.90 12.60 -25.35
C ARG A 403 9.00 13.65 -24.69
N PRO A 404 7.84 13.27 -24.13
CA PRO A 404 7.02 14.21 -23.41
C PRO A 404 7.65 14.58 -22.05
N ALA A 405 7.52 15.85 -21.64
CA ALA A 405 7.91 16.32 -20.31
C ALA A 405 6.98 15.77 -19.22
N ALA A 406 5.71 15.55 -19.57
CA ALA A 406 4.69 14.99 -18.68
C ALA A 406 4.29 13.56 -19.07
N GLN A 407 3.22 13.05 -18.45
CA GLN A 407 2.64 11.75 -18.84
C GLN A 407 2.15 11.73 -20.29
N ILE A 408 1.72 12.87 -20.82
CA ILE A 408 1.19 13.06 -22.18
C ILE A 408 1.46 14.51 -22.58
N GLY A 409 1.69 14.78 -23.86
CA GLY A 409 2.18 16.07 -24.34
C GLY A 409 1.38 16.70 -25.47
N GLY A 410 1.77 17.91 -25.85
CA GLY A 410 1.13 18.75 -26.87
C GLY A 410 1.82 18.72 -28.24
N ASP A 411 3.07 18.26 -28.28
CA ASP A 411 3.84 18.11 -29.51
C ASP A 411 3.31 16.94 -30.36
N PHE A 412 3.19 17.19 -31.66
CA PHE A 412 2.66 16.24 -32.62
C PHE A 412 3.41 16.31 -33.94
N VAL A 413 3.70 15.14 -34.51
CA VAL A 413 4.21 15.02 -35.88
C VAL A 413 3.27 14.15 -36.70
N HIS A 414 3.06 14.55 -37.94
CA HIS A 414 2.42 13.77 -38.97
C HIS A 414 3.35 13.62 -40.17
N CYS A 415 3.31 12.47 -40.83
CA CYS A 415 4.03 12.22 -42.06
C CYS A 415 3.21 11.31 -42.96
N GLU A 416 3.04 11.73 -44.21
CA GLU A 416 2.35 10.96 -45.24
C GLU A 416 3.07 11.14 -46.58
N THR A 417 3.09 10.09 -47.39
CA THR A 417 3.55 10.13 -48.77
C THR A 417 2.33 9.98 -49.67
N ASP A 418 2.13 10.95 -50.58
CA ASP A 418 0.99 10.93 -51.49
C ASP A 418 1.17 9.96 -52.66
N SER A 419 0.15 9.84 -53.51
CA SER A 419 0.17 8.96 -54.68
C SER A 419 1.19 9.35 -55.75
N ALA A 420 1.67 10.61 -55.75
CA ALA A 420 2.75 11.08 -56.62
C ALA A 420 4.14 10.80 -56.04
N GLY A 421 4.22 10.25 -54.82
CA GLY A 421 5.46 9.97 -54.10
C GLY A 421 6.02 11.17 -53.34
N ARG A 422 5.28 12.29 -53.24
CA ARG A 422 5.71 13.48 -52.48
C ARG A 422 5.48 13.22 -51.00
N THR A 423 6.51 13.41 -50.18
CA THR A 423 6.42 13.21 -48.72
C THR A 423 6.14 14.53 -48.03
N THR A 424 5.02 14.60 -47.30
CA THR A 424 4.64 15.76 -46.48
C THR A 424 4.88 15.44 -45.01
N VAL A 425 5.60 16.32 -44.32
CA VAL A 425 5.80 16.26 -42.86
C VAL A 425 5.23 17.51 -42.24
N LEU A 426 4.44 17.35 -41.19
CA LEU A 426 3.90 18.45 -40.39
C LEU A 426 4.31 18.24 -38.94
N LEU A 427 4.94 19.25 -38.34
CA LEU A 427 5.27 19.29 -36.92
C LEU A 427 4.44 20.41 -36.28
N ILE A 428 3.73 20.12 -35.20
CA ILE A 428 2.88 21.05 -34.46
C ILE A 428 3.27 20.99 -32.99
N ASP A 429 3.37 22.15 -32.35
CA ASP A 429 3.45 22.28 -30.91
C ASP A 429 2.26 23.14 -30.44
N VAL A 430 1.40 22.53 -29.63
CA VAL A 430 0.19 23.15 -29.09
C VAL A 430 0.54 23.81 -27.76
N VAL A 431 0.21 25.10 -27.62
CA VAL A 431 0.48 25.87 -26.41
C VAL A 431 -0.07 25.18 -25.17
N GLY A 432 0.83 24.93 -24.21
CA GLY A 432 0.56 24.29 -22.94
C GLY A 432 0.87 22.79 -22.94
N HIS A 433 1.00 22.20 -21.75
CA HIS A 433 1.41 20.81 -21.60
C HIS A 433 0.33 19.93 -20.96
N GLY A 434 0.45 18.61 -21.09
CA GLY A 434 -0.42 17.64 -20.43
C GLY A 434 -1.68 17.27 -21.21
N ILE A 435 -2.75 16.97 -20.48
CA ILE A 435 -3.95 16.31 -21.04
C ILE A 435 -4.69 17.23 -22.03
N ALA A 436 -4.76 18.54 -21.76
CA ALA A 436 -5.52 19.47 -22.58
C ALA A 436 -4.90 19.66 -23.98
N SER A 437 -3.57 19.79 -24.06
CA SER A 437 -2.86 19.89 -25.34
C SER A 437 -2.90 18.56 -26.10
N ALA A 438 -2.73 17.42 -25.40
CA ALA A 438 -2.87 16.10 -26.01
C ALA A 438 -4.25 15.81 -26.63
N LEU A 439 -5.33 16.28 -25.99
CA LEU A 439 -6.68 16.20 -26.54
C LEU A 439 -6.86 17.12 -27.75
N THR A 440 -6.14 18.25 -27.78
CA THR A 440 -6.13 19.16 -28.92
C THR A 440 -5.43 18.53 -30.12
N VAL A 441 -4.28 17.88 -29.90
CA VAL A 441 -3.59 17.08 -30.93
C VAL A 441 -4.52 16.05 -31.56
N ALA A 442 -5.26 15.27 -30.76
CA ALA A 442 -6.18 14.27 -31.31
C ALA A 442 -7.27 14.88 -32.21
N ARG A 443 -7.72 16.10 -31.91
CA ARG A 443 -8.67 16.84 -32.75
C ARG A 443 -8.02 17.37 -34.03
N VAL A 444 -6.81 17.91 -33.91
CA VAL A 444 -6.04 18.45 -35.04
C VAL A 444 -5.65 17.35 -36.00
N GLN A 445 -5.26 16.16 -35.52
CA GLN A 445 -4.99 15.01 -36.38
C GLN A 445 -6.21 14.61 -37.20
N GLY A 446 -7.39 14.48 -36.57
CA GLY A 446 -8.61 14.12 -37.31
C GLY A 446 -8.97 15.15 -38.39
N GLU A 447 -8.73 16.43 -38.12
CA GLU A 447 -8.89 17.48 -39.14
C GLU A 447 -7.81 17.40 -40.22
N LEU A 448 -6.56 17.13 -39.85
CA LEU A 448 -5.45 17.00 -40.78
C LEU A 448 -5.67 15.84 -41.76
N GLU A 449 -6.06 14.66 -41.27
CA GLU A 449 -6.37 13.50 -42.12
C GLU A 449 -7.50 13.83 -43.11
N ARG A 450 -8.54 14.55 -42.64
CA ARG A 450 -9.63 15.02 -43.50
C ARG A 450 -9.13 15.98 -44.59
N LEU A 451 -8.29 16.96 -44.22
CA LEU A 451 -7.74 17.96 -45.15
C LEU A 451 -6.83 17.33 -46.20
N LEU A 452 -5.94 16.43 -45.81
CA LEU A 452 -5.04 15.72 -46.72
C LEU A 452 -5.82 14.81 -47.68
N SER A 453 -6.90 14.19 -47.22
CA SER A 453 -7.77 13.36 -48.07
C SER A 453 -8.61 14.18 -49.05
N GLU A 454 -9.15 15.33 -48.65
CA GLU A 454 -9.98 16.18 -49.52
C GLU A 454 -9.17 17.05 -50.48
N HIS A 455 -7.95 17.42 -50.09
CA HIS A 455 -7.08 18.33 -50.83
C HIS A 455 -5.64 17.78 -50.93
N PRO A 456 -5.44 16.63 -51.61
CA PRO A 456 -4.13 15.97 -51.67
C PRO A 456 -3.04 16.82 -52.37
N ASP A 457 -3.44 17.74 -53.25
CA ASP A 457 -2.51 18.59 -53.98
C ASP A 457 -2.12 19.88 -53.23
N ASP A 458 -2.78 20.20 -52.11
CA ASP A 458 -2.51 21.43 -51.36
C ASP A 458 -1.07 21.43 -50.82
N GLY A 459 -0.29 22.45 -51.18
CA GLY A 459 1.06 22.66 -50.65
C GLY A 459 1.08 23.02 -49.16
N PRO A 460 2.28 23.07 -48.53
CA PRO A 460 2.44 23.40 -47.12
C PRO A 460 1.73 24.69 -46.67
N GLY A 461 1.78 25.75 -47.49
CA GLY A 461 1.14 27.03 -47.17
C GLY A 461 -0.39 26.94 -47.13
N ALA A 462 -0.99 26.26 -48.10
CA ALA A 462 -2.45 26.04 -48.16
C ALA A 462 -2.93 25.15 -47.01
N LEU A 463 -2.16 24.10 -46.68
CA LEU A 463 -2.46 23.22 -45.54
C LEU A 463 -2.50 24.00 -44.22
N LEU A 464 -1.46 24.79 -43.93
CA LEU A 464 -1.41 25.61 -42.71
C LEU A 464 -2.51 26.68 -42.68
N HIS A 465 -2.86 27.27 -43.83
CA HIS A 465 -3.95 28.23 -43.91
C HIS A 465 -5.30 27.61 -43.50
N ARG A 466 -5.60 26.39 -43.95
CA ARG A 466 -6.81 25.66 -43.56
C ARG A 466 -6.81 25.26 -42.09
N LEU A 467 -5.66 24.80 -41.59
CA LEU A 467 -5.51 24.53 -40.16
C LEU A 467 -5.71 25.80 -39.33
N ASN A 468 -5.20 26.96 -39.77
CA ASN A 468 -5.44 28.22 -39.08
C ASN A 468 -6.94 28.52 -38.98
N HIS A 469 -7.69 28.35 -40.07
CA HIS A 469 -9.15 28.52 -40.05
C HIS A 469 -9.83 27.57 -39.05
N TYR A 470 -9.40 26.30 -38.97
CA TYR A 470 -9.88 25.34 -37.96
C TYR A 470 -9.59 25.83 -36.53
N PHE A 471 -8.34 26.23 -36.26
CA PHE A 471 -7.94 26.77 -34.95
C PHE A 471 -8.76 28.00 -34.57
N ARG A 472 -8.89 28.99 -35.46
CA ARG A 472 -9.69 30.20 -35.24
C ARG A 472 -11.14 29.89 -34.88
N ARG A 473 -11.75 28.96 -35.62
CA ARG A 473 -13.17 28.64 -35.48
C ARG A 473 -13.49 27.87 -34.20
N LEU A 474 -12.63 26.92 -33.83
CA LEU A 474 -12.94 25.91 -32.80
C LEU A 474 -12.04 25.95 -31.56
N LEU A 475 -10.78 26.37 -31.69
CA LEU A 475 -9.77 26.24 -30.63
C LEU A 475 -9.43 27.59 -29.98
N SER A 476 -9.31 28.66 -30.75
CA SER A 476 -8.90 29.99 -30.24
C SER A 476 -9.88 30.57 -29.22
N LYS A 477 -11.16 30.20 -29.26
CA LYS A 477 -12.17 30.55 -28.24
C LYS A 477 -11.81 30.02 -26.84
N HIS A 478 -11.04 28.94 -26.79
CA HIS A 478 -10.52 28.33 -25.57
C HIS A 478 -9.08 28.74 -25.27
N ARG A 479 -8.55 29.78 -25.96
CA ARG A 479 -7.16 30.24 -25.87
C ARG A 479 -6.14 29.16 -26.23
N LEU A 480 -6.53 28.22 -27.09
CA LEU A 480 -5.65 27.21 -27.64
C LEU A 480 -5.10 27.71 -28.98
N PHE A 481 -3.77 27.72 -29.07
CA PHE A 481 -3.00 28.12 -30.24
C PHE A 481 -1.90 27.09 -30.46
N ALA A 482 -1.27 27.09 -31.63
CA ALA A 482 -0.17 26.20 -31.90
C ALA A 482 0.87 26.84 -32.82
N THR A 483 2.13 26.53 -32.61
CA THR A 483 3.16 26.73 -33.63
C THR A 483 3.15 25.52 -34.56
N ALA A 484 3.45 25.72 -35.84
CA ALA A 484 3.51 24.61 -36.78
C ALA A 484 4.48 24.86 -37.93
N ILE A 485 5.10 23.79 -38.43
CA ILE A 485 5.87 23.82 -39.67
C ILE A 485 5.48 22.64 -40.54
N ALA A 486 5.16 22.94 -41.80
CA ALA A 486 4.85 21.95 -42.82
C ALA A 486 5.95 21.97 -43.88
N VAL A 487 6.46 20.81 -44.24
CA VAL A 487 7.41 20.64 -45.35
C VAL A 487 6.90 19.57 -46.31
N ARG A 488 7.11 19.75 -47.61
CA ARG A 488 6.80 18.77 -48.64
C ARG A 488 8.01 18.58 -49.54
N LEU A 489 8.48 17.35 -49.66
CA LEU A 489 9.59 16.96 -50.53
C LEU A 489 9.06 16.19 -51.73
N ASP A 490 9.36 16.69 -52.93
CA ASP A 490 9.26 15.91 -54.16
C ASP A 490 10.57 15.13 -54.38
N PRO A 491 10.57 13.79 -54.23
CA PRO A 491 11.80 13.01 -54.37
C PRO A 491 12.33 12.96 -55.81
N GLN A 492 11.51 13.24 -56.82
CA GLN A 492 11.92 13.21 -58.22
C GLN A 492 12.78 14.41 -58.59
N THR A 493 12.40 15.59 -58.09
CA THR A 493 13.08 16.86 -58.37
C THR A 493 14.05 17.29 -57.26
N GLY A 494 13.88 16.75 -56.05
CA GLY A 494 14.55 17.24 -54.85
C GLY A 494 13.97 18.56 -54.34
N GLU A 495 12.87 19.06 -54.92
CA GLU A 495 12.23 20.30 -54.47
C GLU A 495 11.59 20.09 -53.10
N LEU A 496 12.09 20.83 -52.10
CA LEU A 496 11.49 20.94 -50.78
C LEU A 496 10.76 22.27 -50.68
N ARG A 497 9.44 22.22 -50.48
CA ARG A 497 8.62 23.40 -50.15
C ARG A 497 8.30 23.40 -48.67
N TRP A 498 8.22 24.58 -48.05
CA TRP A 498 7.79 24.69 -46.66
C TRP A 498 6.95 25.94 -46.39
N ALA A 499 6.20 25.85 -45.31
CA ALA A 499 5.57 26.99 -44.66
C ALA A 499 5.71 26.82 -43.15
N ASN A 500 6.00 27.90 -42.43
CA ASN A 500 6.27 27.86 -41.00
C ASN A 500 5.46 28.95 -40.27
N ALA A 501 4.47 28.50 -39.50
CA ALA A 501 3.54 29.27 -38.68
C ALA A 501 4.07 29.46 -37.26
N GLY A 502 5.06 30.35 -37.10
CA GLY A 502 5.65 30.73 -35.81
C GLY A 502 6.43 29.63 -35.08
N HIS A 503 6.78 28.52 -35.74
CA HIS A 503 7.56 27.42 -35.17
C HIS A 503 9.07 27.70 -35.25
N PRO A 504 9.91 27.11 -34.37
CA PRO A 504 11.37 27.15 -34.54
C PRO A 504 11.80 26.80 -35.98
N PRO A 505 12.84 27.46 -36.54
CA PRO A 505 13.28 27.18 -37.90
C PRO A 505 13.74 25.73 -38.05
N ALA A 506 13.19 25.01 -39.03
CA ALA A 506 13.78 23.74 -39.44
C ALA A 506 15.15 23.97 -40.06
N LEU A 507 16.02 22.96 -40.02
CA LEU A 507 17.39 23.07 -40.50
C LEU A 507 17.61 22.11 -41.66
N VAL A 508 17.93 22.64 -42.84
CA VAL A 508 18.51 21.84 -43.92
C VAL A 508 19.98 21.62 -43.61
N ARG A 509 20.36 20.37 -43.41
CA ARG A 509 21.72 19.92 -43.15
C ARG A 509 22.35 19.44 -44.45
N SER A 510 23.36 20.19 -44.88
CA SER A 510 24.35 19.78 -45.87
C SER A 510 25.64 19.36 -45.17
N SER A 511 26.53 18.64 -45.86
CA SER A 511 27.70 17.93 -45.30
C SER A 511 28.42 18.62 -44.11
N ARG A 512 28.63 19.95 -44.17
CA ARG A 512 29.27 20.76 -43.11
C ARG A 512 28.54 22.06 -42.77
N LYS A 513 27.29 22.24 -43.20
CA LYS A 513 26.54 23.48 -43.01
C LYS A 513 25.08 23.20 -42.74
N THR A 514 24.47 24.02 -41.88
CA THR A 514 23.01 24.10 -41.73
C THR A 514 22.48 25.38 -42.34
N THR A 515 21.34 25.29 -43.02
CA THR A 515 20.58 26.44 -43.55
C THR A 515 19.20 26.44 -42.88
N PRO A 516 18.79 27.54 -42.21
CA PRO A 516 17.48 27.61 -41.57
C PRO A 516 16.35 27.78 -42.59
N LEU A 517 15.19 27.19 -42.27
CA LEU A 517 13.90 27.37 -42.93
C LEU A 517 13.03 28.21 -41.98
N ASP A 518 13.16 29.53 -42.12
CA ASP A 518 12.58 30.50 -41.19
C ASP A 518 11.04 30.54 -41.25
N SER A 519 10.45 31.22 -40.27
CA SER A 519 9.00 31.40 -40.18
C SER A 519 8.48 32.27 -41.33
N THR A 520 7.45 31.77 -42.01
CA THR A 520 6.80 32.45 -43.14
C THR A 520 5.50 33.17 -42.74
N THR A 521 4.92 32.83 -41.58
CA THR A 521 3.68 33.42 -41.09
C THR A 521 3.50 33.31 -39.55
N PHE A 522 2.41 33.90 -39.04
CA PHE A 522 2.00 33.85 -37.64
C PHE A 522 1.62 32.44 -37.18
N LEU A 523 1.59 32.23 -35.86
CA LEU A 523 1.14 30.99 -35.24
C LEU A 523 -0.36 30.71 -35.47
N LEU A 524 -0.73 29.42 -35.49
CA LEU A 524 -2.09 28.96 -35.77
C LEU A 524 -3.09 29.48 -34.73
N GLY A 525 -4.17 30.07 -35.22
CA GLY A 525 -5.25 30.63 -34.42
C GLY A 525 -5.05 32.07 -33.96
N ALA A 526 -3.87 32.67 -34.16
CA ALA A 526 -3.59 34.04 -33.71
C ALA A 526 -4.32 35.09 -34.54
N VAL A 527 -4.36 34.91 -35.86
CA VAL A 527 -4.89 35.88 -36.82
C VAL A 527 -5.91 35.24 -37.77
N ASP A 528 -6.78 36.05 -38.36
CA ASP A 528 -7.75 35.58 -39.34
C ASP A 528 -7.10 35.22 -40.69
N GLY A 529 -7.82 34.47 -41.54
CA GLY A 529 -7.27 33.88 -42.77
C GLY A 529 -6.56 34.88 -43.68
N ASP A 530 -7.15 36.05 -43.90
CA ASP A 530 -6.58 37.09 -44.78
C ASP A 530 -5.22 37.59 -44.30
N ALA A 531 -4.97 37.60 -42.98
CA ALA A 531 -3.71 38.02 -42.37
C ALA A 531 -2.72 36.87 -42.17
N PHE A 532 -3.20 35.62 -42.13
CA PHE A 532 -2.35 34.43 -42.00
C PHE A 532 -1.57 34.14 -43.30
N GLY A 533 -2.10 34.53 -44.46
CA GLY A 533 -1.47 34.24 -45.75
C GLY A 533 -1.32 32.74 -46.02
N SER A 534 -0.80 32.38 -47.19
CA SER A 534 -0.50 31.00 -47.57
C SER A 534 0.87 30.92 -48.24
N VAL A 535 1.80 31.79 -47.81
CA VAL A 535 3.12 31.93 -48.42
C VAL A 535 3.94 30.68 -48.10
N GLU A 536 4.45 30.06 -49.16
CA GLU A 536 5.42 28.97 -49.11
C GLU A 536 6.73 29.42 -49.73
N GLU A 537 7.83 28.90 -49.20
CA GLU A 537 9.17 29.04 -49.76
C GLU A 537 9.67 27.68 -50.25
N SER A 538 10.70 27.67 -51.10
CA SER A 538 11.27 26.44 -51.64
C SER A 538 12.79 26.44 -51.74
N VAL A 539 13.37 25.26 -51.63
CA VAL A 539 14.81 24.99 -51.77
C VAL A 539 14.98 23.62 -52.42
N THR A 540 16.03 23.46 -53.23
CA THR A 540 16.36 22.16 -53.83
C THR A 540 17.35 21.42 -52.94
N LEU A 541 16.96 20.24 -52.47
CA LEU A 541 17.84 19.34 -51.73
C LEU A 541 18.71 18.52 -52.68
N ILE A 542 19.94 18.27 -52.25
CA ILE A 542 20.85 17.35 -52.92
C ILE A 542 20.77 15.98 -52.22
N PRO A 543 20.85 14.86 -52.96
CA PRO A 543 20.94 13.54 -52.36
C PRO A 543 22.00 13.45 -51.25
N GLY A 544 21.60 12.96 -50.08
CA GLY A 544 22.43 12.89 -48.87
C GLY A 544 22.17 14.01 -47.87
N GLU A 545 21.39 15.03 -48.22
CA GLU A 545 20.96 16.08 -47.31
C GLU A 545 19.78 15.65 -46.43
N SER A 546 19.59 16.35 -45.31
CA SER A 546 18.55 16.05 -44.34
C SER A 546 17.85 17.32 -43.90
N VAL A 547 16.55 17.27 -43.72
CA VAL A 547 15.77 18.32 -43.05
C VAL A 547 15.54 17.89 -41.62
N ILE A 548 15.97 18.71 -40.66
CA ILE A 548 15.77 18.48 -39.23
C ILE A 548 14.69 19.45 -38.74
N LEU A 549 13.57 18.91 -38.27
CA LEU A 549 12.51 19.67 -37.61
C LEU A 549 12.55 19.34 -36.13
N TYR A 550 12.26 20.33 -35.28
CA TYR A 550 12.33 20.15 -33.83
C TYR A 550 11.43 21.14 -33.11
N THR A 551 10.91 20.74 -31.96
CA THR A 551 10.17 21.62 -31.05
C THR A 551 11.14 22.37 -30.13
N ASP A 552 10.68 23.47 -29.55
CA ASP A 552 11.51 24.38 -28.76
C ASP A 552 12.10 23.69 -27.51
N GLY A 553 11.42 22.70 -26.94
CA GLY A 553 11.95 21.88 -25.84
C GLY A 553 13.34 21.29 -26.12
N LEU A 554 13.72 21.08 -27.40
CA LEU A 554 15.08 20.67 -27.75
C LEU A 554 16.13 21.75 -27.41
N ILE A 555 15.87 22.99 -27.80
CA ILE A 555 16.81 24.12 -27.63
C ILE A 555 16.67 24.76 -26.25
N GLU A 556 15.52 24.62 -25.60
CA GLU A 556 15.25 25.12 -24.26
C GLU A 556 15.75 24.19 -23.15
N ALA A 557 16.11 22.95 -23.49
CA ALA A 557 16.65 21.97 -22.53
C ALA A 557 17.81 22.56 -21.72
N ALA A 558 17.65 22.59 -20.40
CA ALA A 558 18.57 23.28 -19.48
C ALA A 558 19.54 22.31 -18.77
N SER A 559 20.79 22.74 -18.61
CA SER A 559 21.80 22.04 -17.80
C SER A 559 21.57 22.24 -16.30
N LEU A 560 22.37 21.59 -15.44
CA LEU A 560 22.36 21.84 -13.98
C LEU A 560 22.55 23.32 -13.61
N ASN A 561 23.31 24.04 -14.43
CA ASN A 561 23.61 25.46 -14.20
C ASN A 561 22.51 26.38 -14.77
N GLY A 562 21.47 25.83 -15.39
CA GLY A 562 20.40 26.58 -16.05
C GLY A 562 20.71 26.98 -17.50
N ASP A 563 21.86 26.59 -18.05
CA ASP A 563 22.23 26.93 -19.43
C ASP A 563 21.38 26.13 -20.43
N ARG A 564 20.64 26.86 -21.28
CA ARG A 564 19.86 26.27 -22.39
C ARG A 564 20.78 25.60 -23.41
N PHE A 565 20.29 24.57 -24.08
CA PHE A 565 21.02 23.88 -25.13
C PHE A 565 21.31 24.83 -26.30
N GLY A 566 20.31 25.57 -26.74
CA GLY A 566 20.44 26.66 -27.70
C GLY A 566 20.62 26.22 -29.16
N ILE A 567 20.23 27.11 -30.07
CA ILE A 567 20.31 26.90 -31.52
C ILE A 567 21.76 26.78 -32.01
N ASP A 568 22.69 27.54 -31.43
CA ASP A 568 24.09 27.52 -31.83
C ASP A 568 24.74 26.15 -31.61
N ARG A 569 24.43 25.50 -30.47
CA ARG A 569 24.93 24.14 -30.19
C ARG A 569 24.29 23.13 -31.13
N LEU A 570 23.00 23.25 -31.41
CA LEU A 570 22.31 22.40 -32.38
C LEU A 570 22.97 22.49 -33.77
N GLN A 571 23.13 23.69 -34.30
CA GLN A 571 23.76 23.91 -35.61
C GLN A 571 25.22 23.42 -35.64
N SER A 572 26.00 23.74 -34.60
CA SER A 572 27.40 23.30 -34.51
C SER A 572 27.54 21.77 -34.40
N THR A 573 26.51 21.08 -33.89
CA THR A 573 26.47 19.62 -33.81
C THR A 573 26.15 19.02 -35.16
N LEU A 574 25.14 19.56 -35.85
CA LEU A 574 24.72 19.10 -37.18
C LEU A 574 25.77 19.38 -38.28
N ALA A 575 26.61 20.41 -38.10
CA ALA A 575 27.71 20.73 -38.99
C ALA A 575 28.90 19.74 -38.91
N ARG A 576 28.94 18.85 -37.91
CA ARG A 576 30.00 17.85 -37.76
C ARG A 576 29.77 16.66 -38.70
N ALA A 577 30.88 16.06 -39.15
CA ALA A 577 30.83 14.82 -39.91
C ALA A 577 30.42 13.67 -38.98
N HIS A 578 29.32 12.98 -39.32
CA HIS A 578 28.83 11.82 -38.58
C HIS A 578 28.68 10.62 -39.53
N PRO A 579 29.55 9.60 -39.43
CA PRO A 579 29.36 8.33 -40.13
C PRO A 579 28.15 7.60 -39.52
N GLY A 580 27.23 7.05 -40.33
CA GLY A 580 26.22 6.09 -39.82
C GLY A 580 24.78 6.58 -39.60
N GLY A 581 24.44 7.80 -40.01
CA GLY A 581 23.18 8.02 -40.75
C GLY A 581 21.84 8.09 -40.02
N ARG A 582 21.75 8.55 -38.76
CA ARG A 582 20.47 9.02 -38.16
C ARG A 582 20.68 10.11 -37.11
N TRP A 583 20.28 11.35 -37.41
CA TRP A 583 20.54 12.50 -36.52
C TRP A 583 19.64 12.55 -35.31
N VAL A 584 18.44 12.01 -35.42
CA VAL A 584 17.43 12.05 -34.36
C VAL A 584 17.95 11.42 -33.06
N GLN A 585 18.59 10.25 -33.14
CA GLN A 585 19.15 9.56 -31.97
C GLN A 585 20.35 10.31 -31.40
N VAL A 586 21.19 10.88 -32.26
CA VAL A 586 22.37 11.66 -31.85
C VAL A 586 21.94 12.89 -31.06
N LEU A 587 21.00 13.68 -31.61
CA LEU A 587 20.47 14.87 -30.96
C LEU A 587 19.73 14.53 -29.66
N SER A 588 18.91 13.48 -29.68
CA SER A 588 18.18 13.03 -28.48
C SER A 588 19.13 12.62 -27.35
N GLN A 589 20.19 11.87 -27.66
CA GLN A 589 21.19 11.46 -26.67
C GLN A 589 21.98 12.65 -26.15
N LEU A 590 22.35 13.58 -27.04
CA LEU A 590 23.16 14.74 -26.68
C LEU A 590 22.37 15.72 -25.79
N VAL A 591 21.10 15.97 -26.10
CA VAL A 591 20.21 16.75 -25.22
C VAL A 591 19.94 16.02 -23.91
N PHE A 592 19.80 14.69 -23.90
CA PHE A 592 19.70 13.94 -22.66
C PHE A 592 20.94 14.07 -21.77
N THR A 593 22.14 14.10 -22.35
CA THR A 593 23.37 14.31 -21.58
C THR A 593 23.56 15.74 -21.10
N HIS A 594 23.00 16.72 -21.82
CA HIS A 594 23.04 18.13 -21.44
C HIS A 594 22.00 18.43 -20.35
N ALA A 595 20.77 17.95 -20.55
CA ALA A 595 19.67 18.12 -19.63
C ALA A 595 19.96 17.38 -18.31
N SER A 596 19.95 18.11 -17.21
CA SER A 596 20.18 17.54 -15.89
C SER A 596 19.08 17.99 -14.95
N GLY A 597 17.99 17.24 -14.92
CA GLY A 597 16.79 17.58 -14.16
C GLY A 597 15.52 17.03 -14.79
N GLU A 598 14.37 17.46 -14.29
CA GLU A 598 13.09 17.20 -14.94
C GLU A 598 12.99 18.04 -16.21
N GLN A 599 12.58 17.39 -17.30
CA GLN A 599 12.33 18.02 -18.59
C GLN A 599 11.19 19.05 -18.43
N GLN A 600 11.41 20.27 -18.90
CA GLN A 600 10.47 21.37 -18.72
C GLN A 600 9.36 21.38 -19.78
N ASP A 601 9.71 21.02 -21.01
CA ASP A 601 8.78 20.98 -22.14
C ASP A 601 9.02 19.75 -23.02
N ASP A 602 8.03 19.37 -23.80
CA ASP A 602 8.08 18.23 -24.71
C ASP A 602 9.24 18.38 -25.73
N ILE A 603 9.89 17.28 -26.07
CA ILE A 603 10.97 17.24 -27.06
C ILE A 603 10.52 16.33 -28.18
N LEU A 604 10.33 16.92 -29.37
CA LEU A 604 10.07 16.19 -30.59
C LEU A 604 11.12 16.60 -31.64
N ILE A 605 11.82 15.60 -32.16
CA ILE A 605 12.86 15.76 -33.18
C ILE A 605 12.47 14.89 -34.36
N VAL A 606 12.53 15.45 -35.57
CA VAL A 606 12.18 14.77 -36.82
C VAL A 606 13.30 14.93 -37.82
N GLU A 607 13.64 13.86 -38.53
CA GLU A 607 14.60 13.85 -39.63
C GLU A 607 13.91 13.34 -40.90
N LEU A 608 13.95 14.16 -41.94
CA LEU A 608 13.60 13.78 -43.31
C LEU A 608 14.89 13.75 -44.14
N PHE A 609 15.37 12.56 -44.47
CA PHE A 609 16.61 12.34 -45.20
C PHE A 609 16.33 12.05 -46.68
N TYR A 610 16.94 12.81 -47.58
CA TYR A 610 16.75 12.68 -49.02
C TYR A 610 17.83 11.78 -49.66
N ARG A 611 17.39 10.82 -50.46
CA ARG A 611 18.22 9.98 -51.34
C ARG A 611 17.81 10.22 -52.78
N ALA A 612 18.78 10.16 -53.69
CA ALA A 612 18.47 10.13 -55.11
C ALA A 612 17.57 8.93 -55.37
N ALA A 613 16.49 9.13 -56.13
CA ALA A 613 15.79 8.02 -56.73
C ALA A 613 16.82 7.21 -57.55
N GLN A 614 17.02 5.94 -57.20
CA GLN A 614 17.71 5.05 -58.11
C GLN A 614 16.83 4.95 -59.34
N THR A 615 17.18 5.67 -60.41
CA THR A 615 16.58 5.47 -61.72
C THR A 615 16.65 3.97 -62.00
N ALA A 616 15.51 3.34 -62.27
CA ALA A 616 15.37 1.90 -62.55
C ALA A 616 16.11 1.43 -63.83
N SER A 617 17.16 2.15 -64.24
CA SER A 617 18.01 1.90 -65.40
C SER A 617 19.23 1.01 -65.09
N MET A 618 19.52 0.65 -63.83
CA MET A 618 20.66 -0.23 -63.51
C MET A 618 20.30 -1.70 -63.26
N GLN A 619 19.01 -2.06 -63.16
CA GLN A 619 18.59 -3.47 -63.16
C GLN A 619 18.37 -4.02 -64.58
N ALA A 620 18.13 -3.17 -65.59
CA ALA A 620 17.99 -3.62 -66.97
C ALA A 620 19.34 -3.94 -67.64
N THR A 621 20.44 -3.31 -67.20
CA THR A 621 21.77 -3.54 -67.77
C THR A 621 22.40 -4.83 -67.23
N ASP A 622 22.17 -5.19 -65.97
CA ASP A 622 22.68 -6.46 -65.42
C ASP A 622 21.95 -7.69 -65.99
N ILE A 623 20.64 -7.58 -66.27
CA ILE A 623 19.88 -8.63 -66.96
C ILE A 623 20.32 -8.76 -68.43
N ALA A 624 20.68 -7.65 -69.09
CA ALA A 624 21.20 -7.69 -70.45
C ALA A 624 22.59 -8.35 -70.54
N TYR A 625 23.49 -8.07 -69.59
CA TYR A 625 24.82 -8.69 -69.58
C TYR A 625 24.78 -10.20 -69.27
N GLU A 626 23.92 -10.68 -68.36
CA GLU A 626 23.75 -12.12 -68.12
C GLU A 626 23.10 -12.86 -69.30
N THR A 627 22.19 -12.20 -70.03
CA THR A 627 21.53 -12.83 -71.19
C THR A 627 22.47 -12.97 -72.39
N THR A 628 23.38 -12.02 -72.63
CA THR A 628 24.42 -12.18 -73.67
C THR A 628 25.54 -13.15 -73.29
N ALA A 629 25.87 -13.29 -72.00
CA ALA A 629 26.89 -14.24 -71.55
C ALA A 629 26.40 -15.69 -71.64
N SER A 630 25.10 -15.95 -71.41
CA SER A 630 24.53 -17.29 -71.52
C SER A 630 24.18 -17.73 -72.95
N ALA A 631 24.33 -16.86 -73.95
CA ALA A 631 24.07 -17.17 -75.37
C ALA A 631 25.36 -17.47 -76.18
N VAL A 632 26.54 -17.43 -75.55
CA VAL A 632 27.85 -17.67 -76.18
C VAL A 632 28.60 -18.87 -75.55
N GLN A 633 27.93 -19.65 -74.69
CA GLN A 633 28.35 -21.01 -74.31
C GLN A 633 27.38 -22.02 -74.90
#